data_AF-A0A0R1VZT0-F1
#
_entry.id   AF-A0A0R1VZT0-F1
#
_cell.length_a   1.000
_cell.length_b   1.000
_cell.length_c   1.000
_cell.angle_alpha   90.00
_cell.angle_beta   90.00
_cell.angle_gamma   90.00
#
_symmetry.space_group_name_H-M   'P 1'
#
loop_
_entity.id
_entity.type
_entity.pdbx_description
1 polymer ?
#
loop_
_entity_poly.entity_id
_entity_poly.type
_entity_poly.pdbx_seq_one_letter_code
_entity_poly.pdbx_strand_id
1 'polypeptide(L)' 'MRQKVILIGALLPDPDVWILDEPMQRLDPQAAYNLKQLMKSHVQRGKTLFSQRAKRAS' A
#
# COMPACT_ATOMS: atom_id res chain seq x y z
N MET A 1 -7.66 13.08 3.35
CA MET A 1 -8.44 12.62 2.17
C MET A 1 -7.62 12.54 0.88
N ARG A 2 -6.84 13.57 0.49
CA ARG A 2 -6.06 13.58 -0.78
C ARG A 2 -5.17 12.33 -1.00
N GLN A 3 -4.41 11.91 0.01
CA GLN A 3 -3.48 10.77 -0.11
C GLN A 3 -4.20 9.45 -0.37
N LYS A 4 -5.35 9.23 0.27
CA LYS A 4 -6.18 8.03 0.08
C LYS A 4 -6.73 7.96 -1.35
N VAL A 5 -7.17 9.08 -1.92
CA VAL A 5 -7.68 9.14 -3.31
C VAL A 5 -6.57 8.84 -4.31
N ILE A 6 -5.37 9.41 -4.12
CA ILE A 6 -4.22 9.13 -4.98
C ILE A 6 -3.83 7.64 -4.93
N LEU A 7 -3.78 7.06 -3.73
CA LEU A 7 -3.52 5.62 -3.56
C LEU A 7 -4.56 4.78 -4.28
N ILE A 8 -5.86 5.06 -4.11
CA ILE A 8 -6.91 4.32 -4.80
C ILE A 8 -6.75 4.43 -6.32
N GLY A 9 -6.53 5.64 -6.84
CA GLY A 9 -6.33 5.85 -8.28
C GLY A 9 -5.11 5.12 -8.85
N ALA A 10 -4.00 5.08 -8.09
CA ALA A 10 -2.79 4.38 -8.50
C ALA A 10 -2.93 2.85 -8.42
N LEU A 11 -3.74 2.34 -7.48
CA LEU A 11 -3.92 0.91 -7.26
C LEU A 11 -5.08 0.31 -8.08
N LEU A 12 -6.01 1.14 -8.56
CA LEU A 12 -7.18 0.71 -9.34
C LEU A 12 -6.84 -0.13 -10.59
N PRO A 13 -5.75 0.16 -11.34
CA PRO A 13 -5.33 -0.66 -12.48
C PRO A 13 -4.73 -2.02 -12.10
N ASP A 14 -4.62 -2.34 -10.81
CA ASP A 14 -3.98 -3.54 -10.26
C ASP A 14 -2.55 -3.81 -10.80
N PRO A 15 -1.63 -2.81 -10.74
CA PRO A 15 -0.29 -2.95 -11.31
C PRO A 15 0.52 -4.04 -10.61
N ASP A 16 1.35 -4.78 -11.36
CA ASP A 16 2.17 -5.88 -10.83
C ASP A 16 3.30 -5.43 -9.90
N VAL A 17 3.73 -4.17 -10.03
CA VAL A 17 4.81 -3.60 -9.24
C VAL A 17 4.32 -2.36 -8.51
N TRP A 18 4.45 -2.35 -7.19
CA TRP A 18 4.13 -1.19 -6.36
C TRP A 18 5.41 -0.56 -5.84
N ILE A 19 5.54 0.75 -6.02
CA ILE A 19 6.61 1.56 -5.42
C ILE A 19 5.93 2.59 -4.53
N LEU A 20 6.05 2.40 -3.22
CA LEU A 20 5.35 3.20 -2.23
C LEU A 20 6.34 3.91 -1.31
N ASP A 21 6.44 5.23 -1.46
CA ASP A 21 7.22 6.08 -0.56
C ASP A 21 6.32 6.66 0.55
N GLU A 22 6.60 6.26 1.79
CA GLU A 22 5.83 6.60 2.98
C GLU A 22 4.28 6.61 2.82
N PRO A 23 3.66 5.52 2.30
CA PRO A 23 2.27 5.56 1.84
C PRO A 23 1.24 5.61 2.98
N MET A 24 1.69 5.42 4.22
CA MET A 24 0.87 5.47 5.42
C MET A 24 0.74 6.88 6.00
N GLN A 25 1.52 7.85 5.52
CA GLN A 25 1.43 9.22 6.01
C GLN A 25 0.04 9.79 5.78
N ARG A 26 -0.47 10.53 6.78
CA ARG A 26 -1.75 11.27 6.70
C ARG A 26 -2.97 10.39 6.38
N LEU A 27 -2.84 9.07 6.54
CA LEU A 27 -3.97 8.14 6.58
C LEU A 27 -4.50 8.07 8.02
N ASP A 28 -5.81 7.93 8.14
CA ASP A 28 -6.43 7.52 9.40
C ASP A 28 -6.00 6.08 9.77
N PRO A 29 -6.07 5.67 11.04
CA PRO A 29 -5.63 4.35 11.48
C PRO A 29 -6.27 3.19 10.70
N GLN A 30 -7.54 3.31 10.34
CA GLN A 30 -8.25 2.29 9.57
C GLN A 30 -7.73 2.20 8.13
N ALA A 31 -7.53 3.33 7.47
CA ALA A 31 -6.97 3.36 6.12
C ALA A 31 -5.53 2.83 6.07
N ALA A 32 -4.71 3.12 7.07
CA ALA A 32 -3.36 2.57 7.18
C ALA A 32 -3.38 1.03 7.36
N TYR A 33 -4.31 0.53 8.20
CA TYR A 33 -4.51 -0.91 8.35
C TYR A 33 -4.94 -1.58 7.04
N ASN A 34 -5.94 -1.02 6.36
CA ASN A 34 -6.44 -1.54 5.08
C ASN A 34 -5.33 -1.58 4.02
N LEU A 35 -4.53 -0.52 3.92
CA LEU A 35 -3.38 -0.48 3.01
C LEU A 35 -2.36 -1.58 3.34
N LYS A 36 -2.09 -1.84 4.62
CA LYS A 36 -1.19 -2.93 5.04
C LYS A 36 -1.70 -4.30 4.62
N GLN A 37 -3.02 -4.54 4.70
CA GLN A 37 -3.62 -5.80 4.24
C GLN A 37 -3.55 -5.93 2.71
N LEU A 38 -3.81 -4.84 1.98
CA LEU A 38 -3.67 -4.80 0.52
C LEU A 38 -2.23 -5.11 0.10
N MET A 39 -1.23 -4.50 0.75
CA MET A 39 0.19 -4.78 0.51
C MET A 39 0.54 -6.26 0.75
N LYS A 40 0.03 -6.86 1.83
CA LYS A 40 0.23 -8.30 2.10
C LYS A 40 -0.39 -9.18 1.02
N SER A 41 -1.65 -8.91 0.66
CA SER A 41 -2.36 -9.64 -0.40
C SER A 41 -1.64 -9.51 -1.74
N HIS A 42 -1.11 -8.32 -2.05
CA HIS A 42 -0.35 -8.08 -3.27
C HIS A 42 0.87 -9.01 -3.39
N VAL A 43 1.68 -9.08 -2.34
CA VAL A 43 2.85 -9.96 -2.29
C VAL A 43 2.45 -11.44 -2.29
N GLN A 44 1.37 -11.81 -1.58
CA GLN A 44 0.85 -13.19 -1.59
C GLN A 44 0.37 -13.65 -2.98
N ARG A 45 -0.08 -12.72 -3.82
CA ARG A 45 -0.42 -12.99 -5.23
C ARG A 45 0.80 -13.10 -6.15
N GLY A 46 2.02 -13.09 -5.60
CA GLY A 46 3.27 -13.17 -6.34
C GLY A 46 3.72 -11.84 -6.97
N LYS A 47 3.07 -10.73 -6.61
CA LYS A 47 3.37 -9.40 -7.15
C LYS A 47 4.46 -8.69 -6.35
N THR A 48 5.11 -7.72 -6.95
CA THR A 48 6.29 -7.05 -6.38
C THR A 48 5.90 -5.76 -5.64
N LEU A 49 6.47 -5.56 -4.46
CA LEU A 49 6.23 -4.38 -3.63
C LEU A 49 7.55 -3.84 -3.07
N PHE A 50 7.85 -2.57 -3.38
CA PHE A 50 8.92 -1.79 -2.77
C PHE A 50 8.31 -0.74 -1.84
N SER A 51 8.74 -0.72 -0.57
CA SER A 51 8.28 0.29 0.38
C SER A 51 9.37 0.67 1.38
N GLN A 52 9.59 1.98 1.57
CA GLN A 52 10.59 2.50 2.52
C GLN A 52 10.26 2.21 4.00
N ARG A 53 8.97 2.02 4.34
CA ARG A 53 8.53 1.59 5.67
C ARG A 53 7.82 0.24 5.63
N ALA A 54 8.46 -0.77 5.04
CA ALA A 54 8.13 -2.14 5.37
C ALA A 54 8.67 -2.45 6.78
N LYS A 55 7.97 -2.02 7.85
CA LYS A 55 8.19 -2.64 9.16
C LYS A 55 7.94 -4.12 8.94
N ARG A 56 9.01 -4.93 9.02
CA ARG A 56 8.98 -6.39 8.98
C ARG A 56 7.73 -6.83 9.72
N ALA A 57 6.82 -7.49 9.02
CA ALA A 57 5.76 -8.24 9.66
C ALA A 57 6.44 -9.45 10.32
N SER A 58 7.05 -9.19 11.48
CA SER A 58 7.23 -10.18 12.52
C SER A 58 5.91 -10.37 13.24
#